data_AF-A0A9Q1GY77-F1
#
_entry.id   AF-A0A9Q1GY77-F1
#
_cell.length_a   1.000
_cell.length_b   1.000
_cell.length_c   1.000
_cell.angle_alpha   90.00
_cell.angle_beta   90.00
_cell.angle_gamma   90.00
#
_symmetry.space_group_name_H-M   'P 1'
#
loop_
_entity.id
_entity.type
_entity.pdbx_description
1 polymer ?
#
loop_
_entity_poly.entity_id
_entity_poly.type
_entity_poly.pdbx_seq_one_letter_code
_entity_poly.pdbx_strand_id
1 'polypeptide(L)'
;MTSLSKGARVSSVCKVGFDVKEQVKVLAQVLGCLFPGPVEDPKVAHWLLDPSAKEKNLHGMLAHYTQDQVGLLENVGGGIGLSSLGISPQNPGSGRLRSCVESVLILDLMETLKQKLKESDLYDAFREIEMPSIITLIHVELNGIGFSPEECETQKVFMQSKLTALEEQAYLLAGRTFSLTSPDDIAQVLYLELKLPPNGEVRNSNQGRVTMPTRKTLGGRGRGQMAKHFSTSKEALEKIKNLHPLPGLILEWRKLSMSLTKVVFPLQKEKVFNKKLGMDRLFPVYQTHTATDGVFLAADYSQLELRVLAHLSQDAKLICILNSDGDVFRQIAAQWKNLDKKAVTDQQRQEAKQICYGMIYGIGARALSEQLEISEEDAACFMETFRDQY
;
A
#
# COMPACT_ATOMS: atom_id res chain seq x y z
N MET A 1 -29.62 19.05 -10.31
CA MET A 1 -28.26 19.59 -10.47
C MET A 1 -28.08 20.28 -11.84
N THR A 2 -28.97 21.20 -12.24
CA THR A 2 -28.99 21.68 -13.66
C THR A 2 -29.33 23.15 -13.88
N SER A 3 -29.31 24.03 -12.86
CA SER A 3 -29.65 25.45 -13.08
C SER A 3 -28.66 26.51 -12.58
N LEU A 4 -27.51 26.15 -11.99
CA LEU A 4 -26.51 27.14 -11.52
C LEU A 4 -25.19 27.16 -12.29
N SER A 5 -25.00 26.31 -13.32
CA SER A 5 -23.77 26.24 -14.12
C SER A 5 -23.80 27.07 -15.42
N LYS A 6 -24.87 27.82 -15.72
CA LYS A 6 -25.03 28.51 -17.02
C LYS A 6 -24.28 29.86 -17.16
N GLY A 7 -23.46 30.27 -16.19
CA GLY A 7 -22.84 31.61 -16.20
C GLY A 7 -21.32 31.66 -15.99
N ALA A 8 -20.66 30.58 -15.58
CA ALA A 8 -19.22 30.61 -15.40
C ALA A 8 -18.55 30.49 -16.78
N ARG A 9 -18.23 31.64 -17.40
CA ARG A 9 -17.34 31.70 -18.56
C ARG A 9 -16.14 30.80 -18.27
N VAL A 10 -15.93 29.77 -19.09
CA VAL A 10 -14.72 28.96 -19.06
C VAL A 10 -13.57 29.93 -19.37
N SER A 11 -12.93 30.47 -18.33
CA SER A 11 -11.78 31.34 -18.53
C SER A 11 -10.67 30.48 -19.11
N SER A 12 -10.14 30.86 -20.27
CA SER A 12 -8.97 30.25 -20.90
C SER A 12 -7.67 30.44 -20.10
N VAL A 13 -7.72 31.22 -19.02
CA VAL A 13 -6.58 31.53 -18.17
C VAL A 13 -6.25 30.33 -17.28
N CYS A 14 -5.01 29.86 -17.40
CA CYS A 14 -4.43 28.84 -16.52
C CYS A 14 -4.20 29.40 -15.12
N LYS A 15 -4.55 28.63 -14.08
CA LYS A 15 -4.26 28.99 -12.69
C LYS A 15 -3.17 28.11 -12.15
N VAL A 16 -2.29 28.70 -11.36
CA VAL A 16 -1.22 27.98 -10.67
C VAL A 16 -1.50 28.02 -9.18
N GLY A 17 -1.35 26.88 -8.52
CA GLY A 17 -1.46 26.78 -7.07
C GLY A 17 -0.54 25.69 -6.55
N PHE A 18 -0.10 25.80 -5.29
CA PHE A 18 0.70 24.75 -4.66
C PHE A 18 -0.22 23.76 -3.95
N ASP A 19 -0.15 22.47 -4.29
CA ASP A 19 -1.09 21.46 -3.79
C ASP A 19 -2.54 21.78 -4.20
N VAL A 20 -2.74 21.93 -5.52
CA VAL A 20 -4.01 22.37 -6.13
C VAL A 20 -5.17 21.45 -5.75
N LYS A 21 -4.90 20.16 -5.53
CA LYS A 21 -5.91 19.17 -5.17
C LYS A 21 -6.70 19.59 -3.93
N GLU A 22 -6.02 19.94 -2.84
CA GLU A 22 -6.67 20.37 -1.60
C GLU A 22 -7.38 21.72 -1.77
N GLN A 23 -6.73 22.68 -2.43
CA GLN A 23 -7.30 24.02 -2.64
C GLN A 23 -8.61 23.96 -3.45
N VAL A 24 -8.63 23.20 -4.54
CA VAL A 24 -9.81 23.04 -5.39
C VAL A 24 -10.92 22.29 -4.66
N LYS A 25 -10.61 21.29 -3.83
CA LYS A 25 -11.61 20.63 -2.97
C LYS A 25 -12.28 21.61 -2.02
N VAL A 26 -11.50 22.43 -1.32
CA VAL A 26 -12.02 23.45 -0.39
C VAL A 26 -12.91 24.44 -1.15
N LEU A 27 -12.43 24.97 -2.29
CA LEU A 27 -13.22 25.89 -3.12
C LEU A 27 -14.51 25.24 -3.62
N ALA A 28 -14.47 23.97 -4.06
CA ALA A 28 -15.64 23.25 -4.54
C ALA A 28 -16.69 23.02 -3.44
N GLN A 29 -16.26 22.78 -2.20
CA GLN A 29 -17.15 22.64 -1.06
C GLN A 29 -17.80 23.96 -0.67
N VAL A 30 -17.05 25.07 -0.71
CA VAL A 30 -17.55 26.41 -0.35
C VAL A 30 -18.47 26.99 -1.44
N LEU A 31 -18.05 26.90 -2.71
CA LEU A 31 -18.77 27.47 -3.85
C LEU A 31 -19.88 26.54 -4.37
N GLY A 32 -19.85 25.26 -4.02
CA GLY A 32 -20.79 24.25 -4.49
C GLY A 32 -20.60 23.82 -5.95
N CYS A 33 -19.56 24.31 -6.63
CA CYS A 33 -19.17 23.92 -7.99
C CYS A 33 -17.65 23.81 -8.12
N LEU A 34 -17.19 22.95 -9.01
CA LEU A 34 -15.78 22.86 -9.33
C LEU A 34 -15.33 24.07 -10.14
N PHE A 35 -14.10 24.48 -9.87
CA PHE A 35 -13.50 25.64 -10.48
C PHE A 35 -13.21 25.36 -11.97
N PRO A 36 -13.72 26.17 -12.92
CA PRO A 36 -13.54 25.91 -14.34
C PRO A 36 -12.17 26.37 -14.84
N GLY A 37 -11.58 25.61 -15.77
CA GLY A 37 -10.36 25.97 -16.51
C GLY A 37 -9.11 25.17 -16.11
N PRO A 38 -8.00 25.32 -16.85
CA PRO A 38 -6.77 24.57 -16.60
C PRO A 38 -6.11 25.02 -15.30
N VAL A 39 -5.53 24.06 -14.60
CA VAL A 39 -4.75 24.27 -13.38
C VAL A 39 -3.39 23.61 -13.52
N GLU A 40 -2.39 24.20 -12.89
CA GLU A 40 -1.02 23.69 -12.85
C GLU A 40 -0.53 23.66 -11.40
N ASP A 41 0.16 22.58 -11.06
CA ASP A 41 0.70 22.36 -9.72
C ASP A 41 2.22 22.16 -9.78
N PRO A 42 3.03 23.02 -9.13
CA PRO A 42 4.47 22.86 -9.09
C PRO A 42 4.88 21.56 -8.37
N LYS A 43 4.10 21.05 -7.41
CA LYS A 43 4.39 19.78 -6.73
C LYS A 43 4.37 18.61 -7.70
N VAL A 44 3.37 18.57 -8.58
CA VAL A 44 3.23 17.55 -9.64
C VAL A 44 4.32 17.71 -10.68
N ALA A 45 4.61 18.96 -11.09
CA ALA A 45 5.72 19.24 -12.00
C ALA A 45 7.08 18.78 -11.44
N HIS A 46 7.32 18.99 -10.15
CA HIS A 46 8.55 18.53 -9.49
C HIS A 46 8.62 17.01 -9.42
N TRP A 47 7.52 16.35 -9.05
CA TRP A 47 7.44 14.88 -9.03
C TRP A 47 7.73 14.28 -10.41
N LEU A 48 7.23 14.90 -11.49
CA LEU A 48 7.49 14.42 -12.85
C LEU A 48 8.97 14.56 -13.26
N LEU A 49 9.67 15.58 -12.75
CA LEU A 49 11.10 15.78 -12.97
C LEU A 49 11.96 14.83 -12.15
N ASP A 50 11.56 14.52 -10.91
CA ASP A 50 12.26 13.59 -10.03
C ASP A 50 11.26 12.75 -9.21
N PRO A 51 10.81 11.60 -9.75
CA PRO A 51 9.83 10.74 -9.07
C PRO A 51 10.39 10.09 -7.80
N SER A 52 11.71 10.02 -7.64
CA SER A 52 12.38 9.42 -6.48
C SER A 52 12.63 10.41 -5.35
N ALA A 53 12.46 11.71 -5.61
CA ALA A 53 12.61 12.74 -4.60
C ALA A 53 11.56 12.58 -3.49
N LYS A 54 11.99 12.83 -2.25
CA LYS A 54 11.06 13.04 -1.14
C LYS A 54 10.22 14.29 -1.42
N GLU A 55 8.91 14.21 -1.15
CA GLU A 55 8.02 15.36 -1.29
C GLU A 55 8.54 16.58 -0.55
N LYS A 56 8.73 17.68 -1.30
CA LYS A 56 9.18 18.96 -0.77
C LYS A 56 7.98 19.82 -0.44
N ASN A 57 8.05 20.53 0.69
CA ASN A 57 7.13 21.63 0.97
C ASN A 57 7.48 22.85 0.10
N LEU A 58 6.62 23.88 0.10
CA LEU A 58 6.84 25.10 -0.70
C LEU A 58 8.22 25.73 -0.43
N HIS A 59 8.63 25.79 0.85
CA HIS A 59 9.93 26.32 1.24
C HIS A 59 11.10 25.52 0.62
N GLY A 60 11.04 24.18 0.70
CA GLY A 60 12.05 23.29 0.15
C GLY A 60 12.10 23.33 -1.38
N MET A 61 10.96 23.60 -2.04
CA MET A 61 10.93 23.80 -3.49
C MET A 61 11.56 25.13 -3.90
N LEU A 62 11.23 26.23 -3.21
CA LEU A 62 11.84 27.53 -3.47
C LEU A 62 13.34 27.50 -3.21
N ALA A 63 13.81 26.88 -2.12
CA ALA A 63 15.24 26.72 -1.85
C ALA A 63 15.99 25.91 -2.92
N HIS A 64 15.29 25.06 -3.68
CA HIS A 64 15.89 24.25 -4.72
C HIS A 64 15.88 24.92 -6.10
N TYR A 65 14.80 25.63 -6.44
CA TYR A 65 14.60 26.19 -7.78
C TYR A 65 14.80 27.72 -7.85
N THR A 66 14.54 28.44 -6.77
CA THR A 66 14.50 29.90 -6.73
C THR A 66 15.10 30.43 -5.41
N GLN A 67 16.41 30.22 -5.23
CA GLN A 67 17.12 30.55 -3.97
C GLN A 67 17.01 32.03 -3.58
N ASP A 68 17.03 32.93 -4.56
CA ASP A 68 17.02 34.38 -4.34
C ASP A 68 15.72 34.89 -3.70
N GLN A 69 14.62 34.12 -3.80
CA GLN A 69 13.30 34.52 -3.33
C GLN A 69 12.88 33.87 -2.00
N VAL A 70 13.70 32.96 -1.46
CA VAL A 70 13.38 32.24 -0.21
C VAL A 70 13.21 33.19 0.97
N GLY A 71 14.04 34.24 1.05
CA GLY A 71 13.99 35.23 2.12
C GLY A 71 12.64 35.96 2.21
N LEU A 72 11.92 36.10 1.09
CA LEU A 72 10.56 36.67 1.10
C LEU A 72 9.58 35.76 1.85
N LEU A 73 9.73 34.43 1.76
CA LEU A 73 8.87 33.48 2.45
C LEU A 73 9.19 33.39 3.95
N GLU A 74 10.49 33.42 4.30
CA GLU A 74 10.96 33.38 5.69
C GLU A 74 10.45 34.58 6.51
N ASN A 75 10.43 35.77 5.90
CA ASN A 75 9.98 37.00 6.53
C ASN A 75 8.47 37.03 6.87
N VAL A 76 7.66 36.15 6.27
CA VAL A 76 6.20 36.08 6.52
C VAL A 76 5.84 34.94 7.50
N GLY A 77 6.85 34.27 8.07
CA GLY A 77 6.69 33.22 9.09
C GLY A 77 6.34 31.84 8.53
N GLY A 78 6.37 30.82 9.39
CA GLY A 78 6.08 29.44 9.02
C GLY A 78 4.58 29.17 8.89
N GLY A 79 4.15 28.66 7.73
CA GLY A 79 2.86 27.97 7.61
C GLY A 79 2.99 26.55 8.12
N ILE A 80 2.24 26.18 9.15
CA ILE A 80 2.16 24.79 9.62
C ILE A 80 1.19 24.06 8.68
N GLY A 81 1.72 23.17 7.84
CA GLY A 81 0.94 22.32 6.96
C GLY A 81 1.62 22.11 5.60
N LEU A 82 1.52 20.90 5.06
CA LEU A 82 2.00 20.58 3.70
C LEU A 82 1.16 21.23 2.59
N SER A 83 0.11 21.96 2.97
CA SER A 83 -0.91 22.53 2.13
C SER A 83 -1.03 24.01 2.48
N SER A 84 -0.52 24.90 1.61
CA SER A 84 -0.70 26.34 1.76
C SER A 84 -2.20 26.67 1.65
N LEU A 85 -2.83 26.73 2.81
CA LEU A 85 -3.96 27.61 3.05
C LEU A 85 -3.35 28.66 3.97
N GLY A 86 -3.10 29.87 3.46
CA GLY A 86 -2.47 30.99 4.19
C GLY A 86 -3.22 31.49 5.44
N ILE A 87 -4.04 30.64 6.05
CA ILE A 87 -4.85 30.83 7.25
C ILE A 87 -4.26 29.91 8.33
N SER A 88 -3.13 30.32 8.91
CA SER A 88 -2.68 29.73 10.17
C SER A 88 -3.21 30.61 11.31
N PRO A 89 -4.05 30.09 12.23
CA PRO A 89 -4.46 30.83 13.42
C PRO A 89 -3.30 31.11 14.39
N GLN A 90 -2.15 30.44 14.19
CA GLN A 90 -0.95 30.58 15.02
C GLN A 90 0.13 31.47 14.41
N ASN A 91 -0.04 31.93 13.16
CA ASN A 91 0.94 32.83 12.55
C ASN A 91 0.66 34.29 12.99
N PRO A 92 1.63 35.00 13.59
CA PRO A 92 1.45 36.41 13.99
C PRO A 92 1.29 37.37 12.79
N GLY A 93 1.60 36.94 11.56
CA GLY A 93 1.47 37.75 10.35
C GLY A 93 0.05 37.79 9.75
N SER A 94 -0.21 38.77 8.88
CA SER A 94 -1.46 38.85 8.13
C SER A 94 -1.56 37.72 7.10
N GLY A 95 -2.58 36.86 7.23
CA GLY A 95 -2.85 35.78 6.26
C GLY A 95 -3.07 36.27 4.83
N ARG A 96 -3.55 37.51 4.65
CA ARG A 96 -3.66 38.15 3.32
C ARG A 96 -2.28 38.40 2.72
N LEU A 97 -1.36 38.97 3.51
CA LEU A 97 0.01 39.25 3.06
C LEU A 97 0.70 37.95 2.67
N ARG A 98 0.56 36.89 3.48
CA ARG A 98 1.09 35.56 3.18
C ARG A 98 0.55 35.02 1.86
N SER A 99 -0.77 35.05 1.67
CA SER A 99 -1.41 34.54 0.47
C SER A 99 -0.94 35.27 -0.79
N CYS A 100 -0.74 36.60 -0.71
CA CYS A 100 -0.19 37.39 -1.81
C CYS A 100 1.28 37.07 -2.10
N VAL A 101 2.09 36.86 -1.06
CA VAL A 101 3.51 36.50 -1.23
C VAL A 101 3.62 35.10 -1.84
N GLU A 102 2.88 34.12 -1.33
CA GLU A 102 2.89 32.76 -1.86
C GLU A 102 2.40 32.70 -3.30
N SER A 103 1.35 33.45 -3.68
CA SER A 103 0.85 33.42 -5.07
C SER A 103 1.88 33.94 -6.07
N VAL A 104 2.65 34.98 -5.73
CA VAL A 104 3.73 35.50 -6.58
C VAL A 104 4.87 34.49 -6.68
N LEU A 105 5.30 33.94 -5.56
CA LEU A 105 6.40 32.95 -5.51
C LEU A 105 6.04 31.66 -6.25
N ILE A 106 4.81 31.19 -6.13
CA ILE A 106 4.31 29.98 -6.82
C ILE A 106 4.28 30.19 -8.33
N LEU A 107 3.90 31.39 -8.80
CA LEU A 107 3.85 31.70 -10.22
C LEU A 107 5.26 31.64 -10.84
N ASP A 108 6.23 32.30 -10.22
CA ASP A 108 7.63 32.32 -10.66
C ASP A 108 8.28 30.92 -10.60
N LEU A 109 8.03 30.19 -9.50
CA LEU A 109 8.46 28.79 -9.35
C LEU A 109 7.91 27.91 -10.47
N MET A 110 6.64 28.07 -10.83
CA MET A 110 6.02 27.28 -11.89
C MET A 110 6.60 27.64 -13.26
N GLU A 111 6.89 28.91 -13.54
CA GLU A 111 7.56 29.30 -14.79
C GLU A 111 8.93 28.63 -14.93
N THR A 112 9.72 28.61 -13.85
CA THR A 112 11.01 27.92 -13.80
C THR A 112 10.85 26.41 -14.03
N LEU A 113 9.85 25.77 -13.40
CA LEU A 113 9.58 24.35 -13.57
C LEU A 113 9.10 24.02 -14.99
N LYS A 114 8.29 24.88 -15.62
CA LYS A 114 7.86 24.70 -17.01
C LYS A 114 9.04 24.71 -17.98
N GLN A 115 10.03 25.58 -17.77
CA GLN A 115 11.24 25.60 -18.60
C GLN A 115 11.96 24.26 -18.49
N LYS A 116 12.19 23.76 -17.28
CA LYS A 116 12.83 22.45 -17.05
C LYS A 116 12.02 21.28 -17.62
N LEU A 117 10.69 21.31 -17.50
CA LEU A 117 9.82 20.30 -18.11
C LEU A 117 9.92 20.29 -19.64
N LYS A 118 10.06 21.45 -20.27
CA LYS A 118 10.26 21.57 -21.72
C LYS A 118 11.65 21.09 -22.14
N GLU A 119 12.68 21.38 -21.35
CA GLU A 119 14.04 20.87 -21.58
C GLU A 119 14.10 19.34 -21.56
N SER A 120 13.28 18.69 -20.73
CA SER A 120 13.18 17.23 -20.63
C SER A 120 12.10 16.59 -21.52
N ASP A 121 11.42 17.36 -22.37
CA ASP A 121 10.29 16.88 -23.21
C ASP A 121 9.12 16.24 -22.43
N LEU A 122 8.90 16.70 -21.18
CA LEU A 122 7.85 16.19 -20.28
C LEU A 122 6.65 17.15 -20.15
N TYR A 123 6.72 18.33 -20.77
CA TYR A 123 5.71 19.36 -20.60
C TYR A 123 4.32 18.95 -21.12
N ASP A 124 4.25 18.23 -22.24
CA ASP A 124 2.98 17.78 -22.81
C ASP A 124 2.36 16.67 -21.95
N ALA A 125 3.17 15.73 -21.45
CA ALA A 125 2.72 14.71 -20.49
C ALA A 125 2.17 15.35 -19.19
N PHE A 126 2.87 16.35 -18.66
CA PHE A 126 2.40 17.11 -17.50
C PHE A 126 1.02 17.73 -17.73
N ARG A 127 0.86 18.44 -18.86
CA ARG A 127 -0.34 19.23 -19.14
C ARG A 127 -1.54 18.39 -19.56
N GLU A 128 -1.32 17.39 -20.40
CA GLU A 128 -2.40 16.62 -21.05
C GLU A 128 -2.74 15.31 -20.31
N ILE A 129 -1.83 14.79 -19.48
CA ILE A 129 -2.02 13.52 -18.75
C ILE A 129 -2.13 13.77 -17.24
N GLU A 130 -1.10 14.35 -16.62
CA GLU A 130 -1.01 14.45 -15.16
C GLU A 130 -2.02 15.45 -14.58
N MET A 131 -2.07 16.69 -15.08
CA MET A 131 -2.99 17.69 -14.54
C MET A 131 -4.49 17.29 -14.67
N PRO A 132 -4.96 16.72 -15.80
CA PRO A 132 -6.31 16.18 -15.90
C PRO A 132 -6.57 14.99 -14.95
N SER A 133 -5.55 14.16 -14.70
CA SER A 133 -5.62 13.08 -13.72
C SER A 133 -5.87 13.61 -12.31
N ILE A 134 -5.21 14.72 -11.92
CA ILE A 134 -5.48 15.40 -10.64
C ILE A 134 -6.94 15.86 -10.55
N ILE A 135 -7.51 16.44 -11.61
CA ILE A 135 -8.94 16.83 -11.62
C ILE A 135 -9.85 15.61 -11.43
N THR A 136 -9.55 14.50 -12.08
CA THR A 136 -10.30 13.25 -11.90
C THR A 136 -10.20 12.73 -10.48
N LEU A 137 -9.01 12.77 -9.87
CA LEU A 137 -8.80 12.39 -8.47
C LEU A 137 -9.58 13.31 -7.51
N ILE A 138 -9.65 14.62 -7.77
CA ILE A 138 -10.49 15.56 -6.99
C ILE A 138 -11.95 15.11 -7.03
N HIS A 139 -12.47 14.73 -8.21
CA HIS A 139 -13.84 14.23 -8.32
C HIS A 139 -14.04 12.94 -7.51
N VAL A 140 -13.10 11.99 -7.60
CA VAL A 140 -13.18 10.73 -6.84
C VAL A 140 -13.16 11.00 -5.34
N GLU A 141 -12.26 11.86 -4.87
CA GLU A 141 -12.15 12.22 -3.45
C GLU A 141 -13.36 13.00 -2.95
N LEU A 142 -13.92 13.94 -3.73
CA LEU A 142 -15.13 14.68 -3.34
C LEU A 142 -16.38 13.81 -3.37
N ASN A 143 -16.45 12.84 -4.27
CA ASN A 143 -17.54 11.86 -4.30
C ASN A 143 -17.44 10.94 -3.09
N GLY A 144 -16.25 10.44 -2.77
CA GLY A 144 -16.04 9.40 -1.77
C GLY A 144 -16.80 8.11 -2.11
N ILE A 145 -16.88 7.19 -1.16
CA ILE A 145 -17.59 5.92 -1.28
C ILE A 145 -18.71 5.84 -0.23
N GLY A 146 -19.86 5.26 -0.60
CA GLY A 146 -20.93 4.98 0.38
C GLY A 146 -20.44 4.00 1.43
N PHE A 147 -20.98 4.06 2.66
CA PHE A 147 -20.61 3.18 3.77
C PHE A 147 -21.84 2.70 4.56
N SER A 148 -21.88 1.42 4.89
CA SER A 148 -22.94 0.81 5.71
C SER A 148 -22.49 0.67 7.17
N PRO A 149 -22.97 1.51 8.10
CA PRO A 149 -22.63 1.35 9.51
C PRO A 149 -23.26 0.09 10.12
N GLU A 150 -24.43 -0.33 9.63
CA GLU A 150 -25.15 -1.50 10.13
C GLU A 150 -24.42 -2.81 9.78
N GLU A 151 -24.01 -2.96 8.52
CA GLU A 151 -23.24 -4.12 8.08
C GLU A 151 -21.86 -4.15 8.77
N CYS A 152 -21.22 -2.99 8.91
CA CYS A 152 -19.95 -2.88 9.62
C CYS A 152 -20.07 -3.34 11.09
N GLU A 153 -21.12 -2.93 11.79
CA GLU A 153 -21.35 -3.36 13.18
C GLU A 153 -21.69 -4.86 13.26
N THR A 154 -22.48 -5.38 12.32
CA THR A 154 -22.78 -6.82 12.23
C THR A 154 -21.49 -7.64 12.09
N GLN A 155 -20.61 -7.25 11.17
CA GLN A 155 -19.32 -7.92 10.98
C GLN A 155 -18.39 -7.77 12.19
N LYS A 156 -18.39 -6.60 12.83
CA LYS A 156 -17.60 -6.37 14.05
C LYS A 156 -18.02 -7.33 15.17
N VAL A 157 -19.32 -7.43 15.46
CA VAL A 157 -19.85 -8.32 16.49
C VAL A 157 -19.53 -9.79 16.16
N PHE A 158 -19.65 -10.18 14.89
CA PHE A 158 -19.26 -11.52 14.43
C PHE A 158 -17.77 -11.82 14.64
N MET A 159 -16.88 -10.90 14.27
CA MET A 159 -15.44 -11.08 14.47
C MET A 159 -15.08 -11.13 15.97
N GLN A 160 -15.72 -10.30 16.80
CA GLN A 160 -15.52 -10.32 18.24
C GLN A 160 -15.94 -11.65 18.88
N SER A 161 -17.12 -12.19 18.51
CA SER A 161 -17.56 -13.48 19.02
C SER A 161 -16.65 -14.62 18.58
N LYS A 162 -16.17 -14.59 17.32
CA LYS A 162 -15.19 -15.56 16.81
C LYS A 162 -13.84 -15.47 17.53
N LEU A 163 -13.36 -14.27 17.86
CA LEU A 163 -12.13 -14.09 18.63
C LEU A 163 -12.24 -14.72 20.02
N THR A 164 -13.35 -14.50 20.73
CA THR A 164 -13.59 -15.10 22.05
C THR A 164 -13.64 -16.63 21.96
N ALA A 165 -14.32 -17.18 20.95
CA ALA A 165 -14.37 -18.64 20.75
C ALA A 165 -12.98 -19.24 20.44
N LEU A 166 -12.15 -18.53 19.67
CA LEU A 166 -10.76 -18.95 19.41
C LEU A 166 -9.92 -18.88 20.68
N GLU A 167 -10.07 -17.84 21.51
CA GLU A 167 -9.39 -17.73 22.80
C GLU A 167 -9.72 -18.91 23.72
N GLU A 168 -11.00 -19.26 23.85
CA GLU A 168 -11.44 -20.40 24.66
C GLU A 168 -10.84 -21.72 24.15
N GLN A 169 -10.84 -21.94 22.83
CA GLN A 169 -10.20 -23.10 22.21
C GLN A 169 -8.69 -23.13 22.45
N ALA A 170 -8.02 -21.97 22.39
CA ALA A 170 -6.59 -21.87 22.68
C ALA A 170 -6.29 -22.25 24.14
N TYR A 171 -7.11 -21.80 25.09
CA TYR A 171 -6.95 -22.13 26.51
C TYR A 171 -7.15 -23.62 26.78
N LEU A 172 -8.12 -24.26 26.12
CA LEU A 172 -8.34 -25.70 26.22
C LEU A 172 -7.15 -26.50 25.70
N LEU A 173 -6.57 -26.09 24.57
CA LEU A 173 -5.40 -26.77 23.98
C LEU A 173 -4.11 -26.55 24.78
N ALA A 174 -3.95 -25.38 25.41
CA ALA A 174 -2.78 -25.07 26.23
C ALA A 174 -2.89 -25.60 27.66
N GLY A 175 -4.10 -25.86 28.16
CA GLY A 175 -4.34 -26.28 29.54
C GLY A 175 -4.19 -25.15 30.58
N ARG A 176 -3.99 -23.90 30.13
CA ARG A 176 -3.96 -22.69 30.95
C ARG A 176 -4.47 -21.48 30.19
N THR A 177 -4.80 -20.43 30.93
CA THR A 177 -5.07 -19.10 30.35
C THR A 177 -3.75 -18.38 30.04
N PHE A 178 -3.73 -17.64 28.94
CA PHE A 178 -2.57 -16.87 28.49
C PHE A 178 -3.02 -15.74 27.55
N SER A 179 -2.22 -14.69 27.38
CA SER A 179 -2.59 -13.56 26.53
C SER A 179 -2.17 -13.76 25.08
N LEU A 180 -3.14 -13.82 24.16
CA LEU A 180 -2.88 -13.86 22.71
C LEU A 180 -2.38 -12.52 22.14
N THR A 181 -2.48 -11.43 22.90
CA THR A 181 -1.89 -10.13 22.52
C THR A 181 -0.39 -10.07 22.82
N SER A 182 0.10 -10.87 23.78
CA SER A 182 1.50 -10.85 24.20
C SER A 182 2.32 -11.90 23.45
N PRO A 183 3.31 -11.51 22.63
CA PRO A 183 4.17 -12.46 21.93
C PRO A 183 5.01 -13.30 22.89
N ASP A 184 5.37 -12.76 24.06
CA ASP A 184 6.19 -13.48 25.05
C ASP A 184 5.40 -14.59 25.75
N ASP A 185 4.11 -14.37 26.03
CA ASP A 185 3.26 -15.39 26.65
C ASP A 185 2.93 -16.51 25.66
N ILE A 186 2.70 -16.16 24.39
CA ILE A 186 2.58 -17.14 23.29
C ILE A 186 3.87 -17.98 23.18
N ALA A 187 5.05 -17.34 23.21
CA ALA A 187 6.33 -18.03 23.15
C ALA A 187 6.52 -19.01 24.33
N GLN A 188 6.08 -18.62 25.53
CA GLN A 188 6.12 -19.47 26.71
C GLN A 188 5.30 -20.74 26.52
N VAL A 189 4.04 -20.63 26.07
CA VAL A 189 3.16 -21.79 25.83
C VAL A 189 3.73 -22.69 24.73
N LEU A 190 4.12 -22.12 23.59
CA LEU A 190 4.54 -22.91 22.43
C LEU A 190 5.87 -23.63 22.64
N TYR A 191 6.88 -22.94 23.18
CA TYR A 191 8.25 -23.46 23.19
C TYR A 191 8.66 -24.08 24.52
N LEU A 192 8.10 -23.63 25.64
CA LEU A 192 8.50 -24.13 26.96
C LEU A 192 7.53 -25.18 27.51
N GLU A 193 6.23 -24.99 27.32
CA GLU A 193 5.20 -25.94 27.79
C GLU A 193 4.96 -27.06 26.77
N LEU A 194 4.58 -26.69 25.53
CA LEU A 194 4.36 -27.65 24.45
C LEU A 194 5.66 -28.21 23.85
N LYS A 195 6.82 -27.61 24.19
CA LYS A 195 8.16 -28.02 23.73
C LYS A 195 8.27 -28.16 22.21
N LEU A 196 7.56 -27.31 21.47
CA LEU A 196 7.63 -27.32 20.01
C LEU A 196 9.01 -26.81 19.56
N PRO A 197 9.61 -27.40 18.51
CA PRO A 197 10.89 -26.94 18.02
C PRO A 197 10.73 -25.56 17.36
N PRO A 198 11.49 -24.53 17.78
CA PRO A 198 11.38 -23.18 17.21
C PRO A 198 11.73 -23.09 15.73
N ASN A 199 12.38 -24.13 15.18
CA ASN A 199 12.78 -24.20 13.78
C ASN A 199 11.88 -25.12 12.94
N GLY A 200 10.84 -25.75 13.51
CA GLY A 200 9.96 -26.69 12.80
C GLY A 200 10.55 -28.09 12.56
N GLU A 201 11.84 -28.31 12.86
CA GLU A 201 12.48 -29.63 12.71
C GLU A 201 12.22 -30.54 13.92
N VAL A 202 11.55 -31.67 13.69
CA VAL A 202 11.45 -32.77 14.65
C VAL A 202 12.73 -33.60 14.55
N ARG A 203 13.69 -33.41 15.46
CA ARG A 203 14.85 -34.29 15.55
C ARG A 203 14.41 -35.65 16.11
N ASN A 204 14.55 -36.70 15.30
CA ASN A 204 14.30 -38.09 15.68
C ASN A 204 15.10 -38.44 16.95
N SER A 205 14.40 -39.05 17.90
CA SER A 205 14.92 -39.58 19.16
C SER A 205 15.96 -40.67 18.88
N ASN A 206 17.24 -40.30 18.79
CA ASN A 206 18.39 -41.13 19.20
C ASN A 206 19.75 -40.42 19.12
N GLN A 207 19.79 -39.08 19.02
CA GLN A 207 21.02 -38.32 19.21
C GLN A 207 20.78 -37.11 20.10
N GLY A 208 21.20 -37.25 21.35
CA GLY A 208 21.49 -36.12 22.23
C GLY A 208 20.27 -35.36 22.73
N ARG A 209 20.22 -35.18 24.06
CA ARG A 209 19.41 -34.15 24.74
C ARG A 209 19.13 -32.94 23.85
N VAL A 210 17.88 -32.50 23.86
CA VAL A 210 17.45 -31.14 23.46
C VAL A 210 18.60 -30.20 23.77
N THR A 211 19.30 -29.72 22.75
CA THR A 211 20.23 -28.62 22.93
C THR A 211 19.35 -27.38 23.07
N MET A 212 18.70 -27.28 24.23
CA MET A 212 18.57 -25.98 24.88
C MET A 212 19.99 -25.41 24.82
N PRO A 213 20.20 -24.24 24.22
CA PRO A 213 21.51 -23.61 24.24
C PRO A 213 21.90 -23.55 25.71
N THR A 214 22.96 -24.27 26.05
CA THR A 214 23.46 -24.43 27.41
C THR A 214 23.45 -23.09 28.12
N ARG A 215 22.82 -23.06 29.31
CA ARG A 215 22.98 -21.99 30.30
C ARG A 215 24.49 -21.78 30.45
N LYS A 216 25.05 -20.73 29.85
CA LYS A 216 26.45 -20.36 30.06
C LYS A 216 26.61 -20.15 31.56
N THR A 217 27.24 -21.11 32.23
CA THR A 217 27.67 -20.99 33.60
C THR A 217 28.80 -19.96 33.65
N LEU A 218 28.59 -19.00 34.54
CA LEU A 218 29.47 -17.97 35.09
C LEU A 218 30.92 -17.93 34.58
N GLY A 219 31.27 -16.78 34.01
CA GLY A 219 32.64 -16.34 33.82
C GLY A 219 32.71 -15.03 33.04
N GLY A 220 32.36 -13.90 33.68
CA GLY A 220 32.55 -12.58 33.09
C GLY A 220 31.52 -11.55 33.52
N ARG A 221 31.96 -10.54 34.28
CA ARG A 221 31.18 -9.37 34.71
C ARG A 221 30.59 -8.64 33.49
N GLY A 222 29.26 -8.56 33.40
CA GLY A 222 28.56 -7.76 32.39
C GLY A 222 27.05 -7.83 32.57
N ARG A 223 26.40 -6.65 32.58
CA ARG A 223 24.99 -6.36 32.83
C ARG A 223 23.98 -7.26 32.07
N GLY A 224 22.89 -7.64 32.74
CA GLY A 224 21.56 -7.90 32.16
C GLY A 224 21.39 -9.18 31.35
N GLN A 225 20.72 -10.19 31.92
CA GLN A 225 20.18 -11.33 31.17
C GLN A 225 19.17 -10.84 30.12
N MET A 226 19.48 -10.98 28.83
CA MET A 226 18.45 -11.00 27.79
C MET A 226 17.87 -12.41 27.73
N ALA A 227 16.63 -12.58 28.17
CA ALA A 227 15.85 -13.77 27.87
C ALA A 227 15.89 -14.01 26.37
N LYS A 228 16.14 -15.24 25.95
CA LYS A 228 16.24 -15.59 24.54
C LYS A 228 14.85 -15.43 23.92
N HIS A 229 14.60 -14.32 23.22
CA HIS A 229 13.32 -14.07 22.57
C HIS A 229 13.11 -15.12 21.47
N PHE A 230 12.12 -15.98 21.66
CA PHE A 230 11.68 -16.89 20.61
C PHE A 230 10.77 -16.12 19.67
N SER A 231 11.04 -16.20 18.36
CA SER A 231 10.21 -15.53 17.37
C SER A 231 8.81 -16.15 17.36
N THR A 232 7.79 -15.31 17.42
CA THR A 232 6.40 -15.69 17.15
C THR A 232 5.92 -15.03 15.86
N SER A 233 6.79 -14.81 14.88
CA SER A 233 6.37 -14.28 13.57
C SER A 233 5.40 -15.23 12.84
N LYS A 234 4.69 -14.73 11.83
CA LYS A 234 3.83 -15.55 10.96
C LYS A 234 4.60 -16.76 10.41
N GLU A 235 5.80 -16.52 9.89
CA GLU A 235 6.70 -17.55 9.34
C GLU A 235 7.08 -18.61 10.37
N ALA A 236 7.39 -18.21 11.61
CA ALA A 236 7.74 -19.15 12.68
C ALA A 236 6.55 -20.06 13.05
N LEU A 237 5.34 -19.49 13.09
CA LEU A 237 4.12 -20.25 13.38
C LEU A 237 3.70 -21.15 12.23
N GLU A 238 3.92 -20.74 10.97
CA GLU A 238 3.61 -21.56 9.78
C GLU A 238 4.48 -22.82 9.73
N LYS A 239 5.77 -22.74 10.10
CA LYS A 239 6.66 -23.90 10.19
C LYS A 239 6.21 -24.94 11.22
N ILE A 240 5.53 -24.51 12.27
CA ILE A 240 5.12 -25.36 13.40
C ILE A 240 3.64 -25.77 13.28
N LYS A 241 2.90 -25.22 12.31
CA LYS A 241 1.48 -25.48 12.07
C LYS A 241 1.16 -26.96 11.88
N ASN A 242 2.06 -27.73 11.27
CA ASN A 242 1.86 -29.16 11.04
C ASN A 242 2.09 -30.02 12.29
N LEU A 243 2.74 -29.47 13.32
CA LEU A 243 3.10 -30.20 14.55
C LEU A 243 2.03 -30.10 15.63
N HIS A 244 1.26 -29.01 15.66
CA HIS A 244 0.20 -28.81 16.65
C HIS A 244 -0.90 -27.89 16.09
N PRO A 245 -2.18 -28.08 16.47
CA PRO A 245 -3.27 -27.20 16.02
C PRO A 245 -3.19 -25.76 16.54
N LEU A 246 -2.55 -25.53 17.69
CA LEU A 246 -2.48 -24.22 18.36
C LEU A 246 -1.81 -23.10 17.51
N PRO A 247 -0.65 -23.29 16.86
CA PRO A 247 -0.10 -22.30 15.92
C PRO A 247 -1.08 -21.84 14.83
N GLY A 248 -1.86 -22.75 14.25
CA GLY A 248 -2.87 -22.43 13.24
C GLY A 248 -3.98 -21.54 13.80
N LEU A 249 -4.44 -21.84 15.02
CA LEU A 249 -5.43 -21.05 15.74
C LEU A 249 -4.91 -19.64 16.05
N ILE A 250 -3.66 -19.52 16.54
CA ILE A 250 -3.03 -18.22 16.83
C ILE A 250 -2.93 -17.37 15.56
N LEU A 251 -2.63 -17.98 14.41
CA LEU A 251 -2.60 -17.28 13.12
C LEU A 251 -3.98 -16.75 12.73
N GLU A 252 -5.04 -17.54 12.89
CA GLU A 252 -6.42 -17.12 12.63
C GLU A 252 -6.84 -15.97 13.56
N TRP A 253 -6.58 -16.10 14.86
CA TRP A 253 -6.89 -15.07 15.85
C TRP A 253 -6.16 -13.76 15.54
N ARG A 254 -4.86 -13.81 15.21
CA ARG A 254 -4.09 -12.61 14.83
C ARG A 254 -4.61 -11.96 13.56
N LYS A 255 -5.00 -12.76 12.56
CA LYS A 255 -5.59 -12.25 11.31
C LYS A 255 -6.89 -11.50 11.59
N LEU A 256 -7.78 -12.05 12.42
CA LEU A 256 -9.05 -11.42 12.81
C LEU A 256 -8.82 -10.16 13.67
N SER A 257 -7.94 -10.25 14.67
CA SER A 257 -7.58 -9.12 15.54
C SER A 257 -7.00 -7.95 14.74
N MET A 258 -6.08 -8.23 13.81
CA MET A 258 -5.55 -7.22 12.89
C MET A 258 -6.64 -6.63 11.99
N SER A 259 -7.55 -7.44 11.48
CA SER A 259 -8.66 -6.96 10.63
C SER A 259 -9.56 -6.01 11.41
N LEU A 260 -9.89 -6.32 12.68
CA LEU A 260 -10.66 -5.42 13.53
C LEU A 260 -9.92 -4.12 13.83
N THR A 261 -8.70 -4.20 14.34
CA THR A 261 -7.96 -3.02 14.83
C THR A 261 -7.47 -2.12 13.70
N LYS A 262 -7.07 -2.68 12.56
CA LYS A 262 -6.50 -1.92 11.44
C LYS A 262 -7.48 -1.60 10.32
N VAL A 263 -8.64 -2.25 10.26
CA VAL A 263 -9.64 -2.02 9.20
C VAL A 263 -10.94 -1.52 9.81
N VAL A 264 -11.61 -2.33 10.65
CA VAL A 264 -12.97 -2.03 11.12
C VAL A 264 -13.02 -0.77 11.99
N PHE A 265 -12.17 -0.66 13.03
CA PHE A 265 -12.21 0.52 13.91
C PHE A 265 -11.82 1.84 13.22
N PRO A 266 -10.79 1.88 12.35
CA PRO A 266 -10.53 3.06 11.54
C PRO A 266 -11.71 3.45 10.64
N LEU A 267 -12.35 2.49 9.96
CA LEU A 267 -13.52 2.79 9.11
C LEU A 267 -14.68 3.38 9.89
N GLN A 268 -14.96 2.88 11.11
CA GLN A 268 -16.00 3.42 11.97
C GLN A 268 -15.70 4.86 12.44
N LYS A 269 -14.41 5.20 12.61
CA LYS A 269 -13.97 6.52 13.06
C LYS A 269 -13.99 7.56 11.94
N GLU A 270 -13.61 7.17 10.72
CA GLU A 270 -13.45 8.09 9.58
C GLU A 270 -14.75 8.35 8.81
N LYS A 271 -15.87 7.69 9.15
CA LYS A 271 -17.15 7.89 8.47
C LYS A 271 -17.69 9.30 8.69
N VAL A 272 -18.24 9.89 7.62
CA VAL A 272 -18.86 11.22 7.66
C VAL A 272 -20.26 11.15 7.04
N PHE A 273 -21.26 11.61 7.78
CA PHE A 273 -22.64 11.64 7.28
C PHE A 273 -22.81 12.71 6.20
N ASN A 274 -23.19 12.29 4.98
CA ASN A 274 -23.46 13.21 3.88
C ASN A 274 -24.94 13.62 3.88
N LYS A 275 -25.22 14.85 4.34
CA LYS A 275 -26.58 15.42 4.41
C LYS A 275 -27.32 15.44 3.06
N LYS A 276 -26.62 15.58 1.93
CA LYS A 276 -27.25 15.68 0.61
C LYS A 276 -27.76 14.33 0.09
N LEU A 277 -27.06 13.27 0.44
CA LEU A 277 -27.34 11.91 -0.03
C LEU A 277 -28.04 11.06 1.03
N GLY A 278 -28.15 11.54 2.27
CA GLY A 278 -28.83 10.85 3.35
C GLY A 278 -28.13 9.57 3.81
N MET A 279 -26.82 9.44 3.54
CA MET A 279 -26.04 8.23 3.83
C MET A 279 -24.65 8.56 4.39
N ASP A 280 -24.10 7.64 5.19
CA ASP A 280 -22.71 7.69 5.62
C ASP A 280 -21.79 7.48 4.41
N ARG A 281 -20.76 8.32 4.28
CA ARG A 281 -19.73 8.18 3.26
C ARG A 281 -18.34 8.21 3.89
N LEU A 282 -17.42 7.50 3.25
CA LEU A 282 -16.00 7.59 3.50
C LEU A 282 -15.37 8.40 2.37
N PHE A 283 -14.44 9.28 2.71
CA PHE A 283 -13.67 10.06 1.75
C PHE A 283 -12.21 9.56 1.76
N PRO A 284 -11.94 8.36 1.21
CA PRO A 284 -10.64 7.75 1.32
C PRO A 284 -9.61 8.55 0.50
N VAL A 285 -8.45 8.81 1.11
CA VAL A 285 -7.23 9.17 0.36
C VAL A 285 -6.49 7.88 -0.05
N TYR A 286 -6.56 6.82 0.77
CA TYR A 286 -6.25 5.42 0.45
C TYR A 286 -6.74 4.57 1.64
N GLN A 287 -7.79 3.75 1.48
CA GLN A 287 -8.08 2.49 2.22
C GLN A 287 -9.50 1.95 1.98
N THR A 288 -9.64 0.65 2.26
CA THR A 288 -10.65 -0.36 1.91
C THR A 288 -12.13 0.03 1.95
N HIS A 289 -12.88 -0.60 1.03
CA HIS A 289 -14.27 -0.31 0.68
C HIS A 289 -15.29 -1.14 1.47
N THR A 290 -16.42 -0.51 1.81
CA THR A 290 -17.69 -1.19 2.14
C THR A 290 -18.80 -0.21 1.75
N ALA A 291 -19.83 -0.61 1.00
CA ALA A 291 -20.90 0.32 0.59
C ALA A 291 -22.33 -0.22 0.79
N THR A 292 -23.27 0.72 0.79
CA THR A 292 -24.73 0.55 0.75
C THR A 292 -25.29 0.84 -0.65
N ASP A 293 -26.37 0.10 -1.00
CA ASP A 293 -27.39 0.38 -2.01
C ASP A 293 -26.94 0.84 -3.41
N GLY A 294 -26.14 -0.01 -4.07
CA GLY A 294 -25.82 0.12 -5.50
C GLY A 294 -25.01 -1.07 -6.03
N VAL A 295 -24.82 -1.14 -7.36
CA VAL A 295 -23.93 -2.13 -8.00
C VAL A 295 -22.58 -1.48 -8.29
N PHE A 296 -21.49 -2.05 -7.77
CA PHE A 296 -20.15 -1.66 -8.19
C PHE A 296 -19.80 -2.27 -9.54
N LEU A 297 -19.32 -1.44 -10.46
CA LEU A 297 -18.60 -1.89 -11.62
C LEU A 297 -17.11 -1.79 -11.32
N ALA A 298 -16.45 -2.94 -11.24
CA ALA A 298 -15.00 -3.03 -11.20
C ALA A 298 -14.50 -3.45 -12.58
N ALA A 299 -13.58 -2.66 -13.14
CA ALA A 299 -12.88 -2.97 -14.38
C ALA A 299 -11.40 -3.14 -14.06
N ASP A 300 -10.88 -4.36 -14.26
CA ASP A 300 -9.47 -4.68 -14.03
C ASP A 300 -8.79 -4.99 -15.36
N TYR A 301 -7.55 -4.53 -15.54
CA TYR A 301 -6.80 -4.83 -16.75
C TYR A 301 -6.22 -6.24 -16.65
N SER A 302 -6.59 -7.09 -17.61
CA SER A 302 -6.10 -8.47 -17.67
C SER A 302 -4.60 -8.53 -17.99
N GLN A 303 -3.78 -8.70 -16.95
CA GLN A 303 -2.33 -8.87 -17.02
C GLN A 303 -1.60 -7.70 -17.71
N LEU A 304 -1.95 -6.46 -17.36
CA LEU A 304 -1.39 -5.25 -17.99
C LEU A 304 0.14 -5.24 -18.02
N GLU A 305 0.80 -5.53 -16.91
CA GLU A 305 2.26 -5.51 -16.80
C GLU A 305 2.94 -6.50 -17.77
N LEU A 306 2.38 -7.70 -17.94
CA LEU A 306 2.87 -8.67 -18.92
C LEU A 306 2.65 -8.20 -20.36
N ARG A 307 1.54 -7.51 -20.63
CA ARG A 307 1.26 -6.94 -21.95
C ARG A 307 2.21 -5.79 -22.28
N VAL A 308 2.51 -4.94 -21.31
CA VAL A 308 3.53 -3.89 -21.43
C VAL A 308 4.89 -4.52 -21.68
N LEU A 309 5.27 -5.54 -20.91
CA LEU A 309 6.53 -6.26 -21.12
C LEU A 309 6.59 -6.89 -22.52
N ALA A 310 5.56 -7.59 -22.96
CA ALA A 310 5.50 -8.19 -24.29
C ALA A 310 5.60 -7.14 -25.41
N HIS A 311 4.99 -5.97 -25.20
CA HIS A 311 5.10 -4.84 -26.12
C HIS A 311 6.52 -4.25 -26.14
N LEU A 312 7.22 -4.19 -25.00
CA LEU A 312 8.58 -3.64 -24.94
C LEU A 312 9.64 -4.65 -25.42
N SER A 313 9.50 -5.93 -25.07
CA SER A 313 10.44 -6.99 -25.44
C SER A 313 10.27 -7.48 -26.87
N GLN A 314 9.05 -7.33 -27.43
CA GLN A 314 8.66 -7.87 -28.73
C GLN A 314 8.84 -9.40 -28.84
N ASP A 315 8.80 -10.12 -27.71
CA ASP A 315 8.93 -11.58 -27.73
C ASP A 315 7.70 -12.25 -28.37
N ALA A 316 7.93 -12.96 -29.46
CA ALA A 316 6.87 -13.53 -30.28
C ALA A 316 6.08 -14.62 -29.54
N LYS A 317 6.71 -15.39 -28.65
CA LYS A 317 6.04 -16.46 -27.90
C LYS A 317 5.12 -15.86 -26.84
N LEU A 318 5.59 -14.88 -26.09
CA LEU A 318 4.82 -14.18 -25.06
C LEU A 318 3.65 -13.42 -25.68
N ILE A 319 3.86 -12.72 -26.81
CA ILE A 319 2.79 -12.06 -27.57
C ILE A 319 1.75 -13.09 -28.02
N CYS A 320 2.19 -14.24 -28.57
CA CYS A 320 1.29 -15.31 -29.00
C CYS A 320 0.47 -15.87 -27.83
N ILE A 321 1.09 -16.12 -26.68
CA ILE A 321 0.41 -16.63 -25.48
C ILE A 321 -0.59 -15.60 -24.94
N LEU A 322 -0.26 -14.30 -24.91
CA LEU A 322 -1.12 -13.23 -24.40
C LEU A 322 -2.30 -12.90 -25.32
N ASN A 323 -2.19 -13.21 -26.61
CA ASN A 323 -3.25 -13.07 -27.61
C ASN A 323 -4.06 -14.36 -27.81
N SER A 324 -3.60 -15.48 -27.25
CA SER A 324 -4.34 -16.75 -27.27
C SER A 324 -5.42 -16.75 -26.19
N ASP A 325 -6.56 -17.37 -26.48
CA ASP A 325 -7.61 -17.57 -25.48
C ASP A 325 -7.13 -18.53 -24.38
N GLY A 326 -7.27 -18.09 -23.12
CA GLY A 326 -6.99 -18.89 -21.94
C GLY A 326 -6.06 -18.23 -20.94
N ASP A 327 -5.85 -18.90 -19.82
CA ASP A 327 -5.04 -18.38 -18.72
C ASP A 327 -3.55 -18.48 -19.03
N VAL A 328 -2.90 -17.32 -19.16
CA VAL A 328 -1.47 -17.19 -19.49
C VAL A 328 -0.59 -17.99 -18.52
N PHE A 329 -0.87 -17.94 -17.22
CA PHE A 329 -0.05 -18.64 -16.21
C PHE A 329 -0.26 -20.15 -16.26
N ARG A 330 -1.46 -20.62 -16.58
CA ARG A 330 -1.67 -22.05 -16.85
C ARG A 330 -0.95 -22.51 -18.12
N GLN A 331 -0.86 -21.67 -19.15
CA GLN A 331 -0.12 -21.99 -20.37
C GLN A 331 1.39 -22.06 -20.10
N ILE A 332 1.93 -21.09 -19.36
CA ILE A 332 3.34 -21.09 -18.94
C ILE A 332 3.62 -22.31 -18.05
N ALA A 333 2.77 -22.60 -17.06
CA ALA A 333 2.92 -23.76 -16.20
C ALA A 333 2.86 -25.10 -16.96
N ALA A 334 1.96 -25.20 -17.95
CA ALA A 334 1.80 -26.38 -18.80
C ALA A 334 3.06 -26.63 -19.64
N GLN A 335 3.57 -25.58 -20.31
CA GLN A 335 4.80 -25.67 -21.08
C GLN A 335 6.01 -25.99 -20.20
N TRP A 336 6.08 -25.39 -19.02
CA TRP A 336 7.16 -25.61 -18.07
C TRP A 336 7.19 -27.04 -17.51
N LYS A 337 6.08 -27.53 -16.95
CA LYS A 337 6.01 -28.89 -16.37
C LYS A 337 5.79 -29.98 -17.43
N ASN A 338 5.75 -29.60 -18.71
CA ASN A 338 5.41 -30.48 -19.83
C ASN A 338 4.10 -31.27 -19.58
N LEU A 339 3.08 -30.55 -19.09
CA LEU A 339 1.75 -31.06 -18.78
C LEU A 339 0.73 -30.53 -19.80
N ASP A 340 -0.39 -31.24 -19.95
CA ASP A 340 -1.52 -30.68 -20.69
C ASP A 340 -2.12 -29.47 -19.93
N LYS A 341 -2.62 -28.47 -20.66
CA LYS A 341 -3.17 -27.22 -20.10
C LYS A 341 -4.29 -27.48 -19.08
N LYS A 342 -5.05 -28.56 -19.27
CA LYS A 342 -6.15 -28.96 -18.37
C LYS A 342 -5.68 -29.67 -17.11
N ALA A 343 -4.49 -30.25 -17.11
CA ALA A 343 -3.91 -30.97 -15.97
C ALA A 343 -3.22 -30.03 -14.97
N VAL A 344 -3.05 -28.75 -15.31
CA VAL A 344 -2.42 -27.76 -14.43
C VAL A 344 -3.31 -27.44 -13.23
N THR A 345 -2.78 -27.63 -12.03
CA THR A 345 -3.47 -27.31 -10.77
C THR A 345 -3.44 -25.79 -10.48
N ASP A 346 -4.37 -25.31 -9.64
CA ASP A 346 -4.36 -23.90 -9.23
C ASP A 346 -3.10 -23.51 -8.45
N GLN A 347 -2.52 -24.46 -7.71
CA GLN A 347 -1.24 -24.28 -7.04
C GLN A 347 -0.10 -24.06 -8.06
N GLN A 348 -0.01 -24.90 -9.09
CA GLN A 348 0.99 -24.76 -10.15
C GLN A 348 0.83 -23.45 -10.94
N ARG A 349 -0.42 -23.03 -11.16
CA ARG A 349 -0.72 -21.73 -11.78
C ARG A 349 -0.20 -20.57 -10.91
N GLN A 350 -0.42 -20.64 -9.59
CA GLN A 350 0.02 -19.60 -8.67
C GLN A 350 1.54 -19.56 -8.54
N GLU A 351 2.20 -20.72 -8.50
CA GLU A 351 3.67 -20.86 -8.58
C GLU A 351 4.19 -20.17 -9.85
N ALA A 352 3.67 -20.55 -11.03
CA ALA A 352 4.09 -19.95 -12.30
C ALA A 352 3.87 -18.43 -12.33
N LYS A 353 2.77 -17.93 -11.77
CA LYS A 353 2.53 -16.49 -11.63
C LYS A 353 3.59 -15.80 -10.78
N GLN A 354 3.86 -16.33 -9.58
CA GLN A 354 4.85 -15.75 -8.66
C GLN A 354 6.23 -15.72 -9.28
N ILE A 355 6.60 -16.81 -9.93
CA ILE A 355 7.86 -16.95 -10.65
C ILE A 355 7.96 -15.92 -11.77
N CYS A 356 6.98 -15.84 -12.68
CA CYS A 356 7.04 -14.92 -13.81
C CYS A 356 7.26 -13.48 -13.33
N TYR A 357 6.46 -13.02 -12.36
CA TYR A 357 6.65 -11.68 -11.82
C TYR A 357 7.97 -11.53 -11.07
N GLY A 358 8.39 -12.53 -10.29
CA GLY A 358 9.69 -12.54 -9.64
C GLY A 358 10.83 -12.34 -10.63
N MET A 359 10.81 -13.06 -11.77
CA MET A 359 11.82 -12.96 -12.82
C MET A 359 11.79 -11.60 -13.52
N ILE A 360 10.60 -11.07 -13.83
CA ILE A 360 10.44 -9.75 -14.46
C ILE A 360 11.05 -8.65 -13.59
N TYR A 361 10.94 -8.78 -12.27
CA TYR A 361 11.52 -7.84 -11.31
C TYR A 361 12.94 -8.21 -10.85
N GLY A 362 13.56 -9.24 -11.43
CA GLY A 362 14.97 -9.59 -11.18
C GLY A 362 15.23 -10.29 -9.85
N ILE A 363 14.32 -11.15 -9.39
CA ILE A 363 14.55 -12.01 -8.22
C ILE A 363 15.79 -12.91 -8.44
N GLY A 364 16.64 -13.05 -7.42
CA GLY A 364 17.78 -13.97 -7.46
C GLY A 364 17.40 -15.42 -7.16
N ALA A 365 18.20 -16.38 -7.63
CA ALA A 365 17.95 -17.82 -7.49
C ALA A 365 17.67 -18.27 -6.04
N ARG A 366 18.43 -17.76 -5.07
CA ARG A 366 18.23 -18.04 -3.64
C ARG A 366 16.87 -17.56 -3.12
N ALA A 367 16.46 -16.34 -3.47
CA ALA A 367 15.18 -15.81 -3.02
C ALA A 367 14.01 -16.56 -3.69
N LEU A 368 14.20 -16.96 -4.95
CA LEU A 368 13.24 -17.79 -5.68
C LEU A 368 13.13 -19.19 -5.06
N SER A 369 14.24 -19.81 -4.65
CA SER A 369 14.26 -21.13 -4.02
C SER A 369 13.56 -21.13 -2.67
N GLU A 370 13.73 -20.08 -1.88
CA GLU A 370 13.01 -19.88 -0.62
C GLU A 370 11.49 -19.72 -0.81
N GLN A 371 11.06 -19.04 -1.88
CA GLN A 371 9.63 -18.86 -2.20
C GLN A 371 8.96 -20.14 -2.71
N LEU A 372 9.68 -20.93 -3.51
CA LEU A 372 9.18 -22.16 -4.12
C LEU A 372 9.42 -23.41 -3.26
N GLU A 373 10.13 -23.28 -2.14
CA GLU A 373 10.55 -24.40 -1.29
C GLU A 373 11.35 -25.46 -2.07
N ILE A 374 12.18 -25.04 -3.02
CA ILE A 374 13.08 -25.90 -3.83
C ILE A 374 14.55 -25.62 -3.52
N SER A 375 15.47 -26.40 -4.11
CA SER A 375 16.91 -26.13 -3.98
C SER A 375 17.33 -24.88 -4.78
N GLU A 376 18.41 -24.21 -4.34
CA GLU A 376 18.96 -23.05 -5.06
C GLU A 376 19.45 -23.41 -6.47
N GLU A 377 19.99 -24.63 -6.65
CA GLU A 377 20.43 -25.17 -7.94
C GLU A 377 19.24 -25.37 -8.89
N ASP A 378 18.14 -25.93 -8.39
CA ASP A 378 16.91 -26.12 -9.17
C ASP A 378 16.30 -24.76 -9.57
N ALA A 379 16.32 -23.78 -8.66
CA ALA A 379 15.84 -22.43 -8.94
C ALA A 379 16.71 -21.71 -9.98
N ALA A 380 18.03 -21.89 -9.96
CA ALA A 380 18.93 -21.33 -10.96
C ALA A 380 18.72 -21.96 -12.35
N CYS A 381 18.68 -23.29 -12.42
CA CYS A 381 18.36 -24.02 -13.65
C CYS A 381 16.99 -23.61 -14.21
N PHE A 382 16.02 -23.38 -13.30
CA PHE A 382 14.70 -22.89 -13.65
C PHE A 382 14.76 -21.50 -14.30
N MET A 383 15.51 -20.55 -13.72
CA MET A 383 15.65 -19.20 -14.27
C MET A 383 16.30 -19.21 -15.65
N GLU A 384 17.31 -20.06 -15.87
CA GLU A 384 17.95 -20.24 -17.18
C GLU A 384 16.97 -20.79 -18.20
N THR A 385 16.22 -21.84 -17.85
CA THR A 385 15.23 -22.46 -18.75
C THR A 385 14.17 -21.44 -19.20
N PHE A 386 13.68 -20.61 -18.29
CA PHE A 386 12.69 -19.59 -18.64
C PHE A 386 13.28 -18.49 -19.52
N ARG A 387 14.54 -18.08 -19.27
CA ARG A 387 15.27 -17.13 -20.12
C ARG A 387 15.59 -17.68 -21.52
N ASP A 388 15.78 -18.98 -21.65
CA ASP A 388 15.98 -19.62 -22.95
C ASP A 388 14.66 -19.75 -23.75
N GLN A 389 13.52 -19.76 -23.04
CA GLN A 389 12.22 -19.90 -23.66
C GLN A 389 11.62 -18.57 -24.14
N TYR A 390 11.83 -17.46 -23.43
CA TYR A 390 11.26 -16.13 -23.65
C TYR A 390 12.35 -15.05 -23.75
#